data_AF-A0A2T0VPE4-F1
#
_entry.id   AF-A0A2T0VPE4-F1
#
_cell.length_a   1.000
_cell.length_b   1.000
_cell.length_c   1.000
_cell.angle_alpha   90.00
_cell.angle_beta   90.00
_cell.angle_gamma   90.00
#
_symmetry.space_group_name_H-M   'P 1'
#
loop_
_entity.id
_entity.type
_entity.pdbx_description
1 polymer ?
#
loop_
_entity_poly.entity_id
_entity_poly.type
_entity_poly.pdbx_seq_one_letter_code
_entity_poly.pdbx_strand_id
1 'polypeptide(L)'
;MQTSNDTFRTFRRVMLAGIALNVLLGLWLWWWPEGFLALIRADLAAPLSWPRYAGLAMLVVGLLYLPAALAPLHNRLVALLSILFRGGFALFFLFASGLLWLPALYEGGLALLQGVTFWRGWRADLMAKP
;
A
#
# COMPACT_ATOMS: atom_id res chain seq x y z
N MET A 1 -1.95 -1.53 -31.48
CA MET A 1 -1.39 -0.45 -30.64
C MET A 1 -2.00 -0.53 -29.26
N GLN A 2 -1.25 -1.00 -28.25
CA GLN A 2 -1.68 -0.87 -26.85
C GLN A 2 -1.55 0.61 -26.47
N THR A 3 -2.69 1.28 -26.27
CA THR A 3 -2.67 2.67 -25.78
C THR A 3 -2.10 2.66 -24.36
N SER A 4 -1.35 3.71 -23.98
CA SER A 4 -0.73 3.84 -22.64
C SER A 4 -1.73 3.63 -21.48
N ASN A 5 -3.01 3.87 -21.74
CA ASN A 5 -4.14 3.61 -20.82
C ASN A 5 -4.35 2.12 -20.49
N ASP A 6 -4.06 1.20 -21.40
CA ASP A 6 -4.19 -0.23 -21.13
C ASP A 6 -3.04 -0.76 -20.29
N THR A 7 -1.83 -0.23 -20.52
CA THR A 7 -0.61 -0.70 -19.87
C THR A 7 -0.63 -0.47 -18.36
N PHE A 8 -1.20 0.65 -17.90
CA PHE A 8 -1.29 0.99 -16.48
C PHE A 8 -2.66 0.68 -15.83
N ARG A 9 -3.60 0.11 -16.58
CA ARG A 9 -4.94 -0.22 -16.06
C ARG A 9 -4.86 -1.15 -14.84
N THR A 10 -4.01 -2.17 -14.91
CA THR A 10 -3.81 -3.12 -13.82
C THR A 10 -3.13 -2.45 -12.62
N PHE A 11 -2.09 -1.64 -12.85
CA PHE A 11 -1.44 -0.87 -11.79
C PHE A 11 -2.45 0.03 -11.05
N ARG A 12 -3.30 0.75 -11.79
CA ARG A 12 -4.36 1.58 -11.21
C ARG A 12 -5.32 0.77 -10.34
N ARG A 13 -5.75 -0.42 -10.80
CA ARG A 13 -6.63 -1.29 -10.02
C ARG A 13 -5.98 -1.76 -8.72
N VAL A 14 -4.73 -2.20 -8.79
CA VAL A 14 -3.97 -2.62 -7.60
C VAL A 14 -3.77 -1.45 -6.64
N MET A 15 -3.47 -0.25 -7.15
CA MET A 15 -3.32 0.96 -6.33
C MET A 15 -4.63 1.32 -5.63
N LEU A 16 -5.75 1.37 -6.37
CA LEU A 16 -7.07 1.66 -5.80
C LEU A 16 -7.49 0.61 -4.77
N ALA A 17 -7.25 -0.67 -5.04
CA ALA A 17 -7.50 -1.74 -4.07
C ALA A 17 -6.67 -1.54 -2.80
N GLY A 18 -5.38 -1.22 -2.92
CA GLY A 18 -4.52 -0.93 -1.78
C GLY A 18 -4.92 0.32 -1.00
N ILE A 19 -5.43 1.37 -1.67
CA ILE A 19 -5.97 2.56 -1.02
C ILE A 19 -7.26 2.21 -0.27
N ALA A 20 -8.18 1.49 -0.90
CA ALA A 20 -9.42 1.05 -0.26
C ALA A 20 -9.15 0.20 0.97
N LEU A 21 -8.18 -0.73 0.89
CA LEU A 21 -7.76 -1.55 2.04
C LEU A 21 -7.14 -0.71 3.16
N ASN A 22 -6.26 0.24 2.83
CA ASN A 22 -5.72 1.18 3.82
C ASN A 22 -6.83 2.00 4.51
N VAL A 23 -7.86 2.40 3.77
CA VAL A 23 -9.00 3.12 4.34
C VAL A 23 -9.80 2.21 5.27
N LEU A 24 -10.16 1.00 4.82
CA LEU A 24 -10.93 0.06 5.63
C LEU A 24 -10.19 -0.34 6.92
N LEU A 25 -8.91 -0.70 6.80
CA LEU A 25 -8.07 -1.05 7.95
C LEU A 25 -7.81 0.15 8.85
N GLY A 26 -7.59 1.32 8.27
CA GLY A 26 -7.38 2.56 9.02
C GLY A 26 -8.61 2.96 9.84
N LEU A 27 -9.80 2.86 9.26
CA LEU A 27 -11.06 3.09 9.99
C LEU A 27 -11.28 2.04 11.09
N TRP A 28 -10.97 0.76 10.82
CA TRP A 28 -11.07 -0.29 11.84
C TRP A 28 -10.13 -0.03 13.02
N LEU A 29 -8.84 0.22 12.76
CA LEU A 29 -7.85 0.55 13.80
C LEU A 29 -8.21 1.83 14.58
N TRP A 30 -8.86 2.79 13.94
CA TRP A 30 -9.27 4.02 14.62
C TRP A 30 -10.47 3.79 15.56
N TRP A 31 -11.55 3.13 15.10
CA TRP A 31 -12.75 2.92 15.90
C TRP A 31 -12.64 1.75 16.89
N TRP A 32 -12.03 0.64 16.47
CA TRP A 32 -11.96 -0.59 17.24
C TRP A 32 -10.58 -1.27 17.10
N PRO A 33 -9.52 -0.67 17.67
CA PRO A 33 -8.17 -1.23 17.61
C PRO A 33 -8.06 -2.61 18.28
N GLU A 34 -8.82 -2.87 19.35
CA GLU A 34 -8.72 -4.13 20.11
C GLU A 34 -9.11 -5.34 19.26
N GLY A 35 -10.16 -5.22 18.46
CA GLY A 35 -10.63 -6.30 17.58
C GLY A 35 -9.61 -6.62 16.49
N PHE A 36 -8.96 -5.59 15.93
CA PHE A 36 -7.91 -5.79 14.94
C PHE A 36 -6.65 -6.42 15.55
N LEU A 37 -6.21 -5.93 16.72
CA LEU A 37 -5.06 -6.49 17.43
C LEU A 37 -5.29 -7.94 17.84
N ALA A 38 -6.50 -8.27 18.32
CA ALA A 38 -6.89 -9.64 18.65
C ALA A 38 -6.87 -10.55 17.41
N LEU A 39 -7.32 -10.06 16.25
CA LEU A 39 -7.31 -10.81 14.99
C LEU A 39 -5.88 -11.18 14.57
N ILE A 40 -4.95 -10.24 14.66
CA ILE A 40 -3.55 -10.46 14.28
C ILE A 40 -2.71 -11.06 15.42
N ARG A 41 -3.33 -11.37 16.57
CA ARG A 41 -2.67 -11.87 17.79
C ARG A 41 -1.49 -10.98 18.24
N ALA A 42 -1.63 -9.67 18.03
CA ALA A 42 -0.65 -8.70 18.51
C ALA A 42 -0.94 -8.35 19.97
N ASP A 43 0.12 -8.15 20.74
CA ASP A 43 -0.03 -7.63 22.10
C ASP A 43 -0.72 -6.27 22.07
N LEU A 44 -1.61 -6.05 23.04
CA LEU A 44 -2.27 -4.76 23.19
C LEU A 44 -1.20 -3.72 23.57
N ALA A 45 -0.80 -2.90 22.61
CA ALA A 45 0.05 -1.74 22.87
C ALA A 45 -0.73 -0.77 23.76
N ALA A 46 -0.45 -0.78 25.06
CA ALA A 46 -0.89 0.25 25.99
C ALA A 46 0.10 1.43 25.93
N PRO A 47 -0.35 2.66 25.63
CA PRO A 47 -1.73 3.10 25.43
C PRO A 47 -2.29 2.83 24.01
N LEU A 48 -3.60 2.61 23.92
CA LEU A 48 -4.35 2.39 22.66
C LEU A 48 -4.31 3.58 21.66
N SER A 49 -3.68 4.69 22.04
CA SER A 49 -3.44 5.82 21.13
C SER A 49 -2.53 5.44 19.97
N TRP A 50 -1.58 4.52 20.17
CA TRP A 50 -0.66 4.08 19.11
C TRP A 50 -1.36 3.31 17.98
N PRO A 51 -2.18 2.28 18.24
CA PRO A 51 -2.99 1.63 17.22
C PRO A 51 -3.91 2.61 16.47
N ARG A 52 -4.56 3.54 17.18
CA ARG A 52 -5.42 4.55 16.54
C ARG A 52 -4.64 5.51 15.66
N TYR A 53 -3.45 5.92 16.09
CA TYR A 53 -2.54 6.72 15.28
C TYR A 53 -2.09 5.97 14.03
N ALA A 54 -1.75 4.68 14.15
CA ALA A 54 -1.44 3.84 13.00
C ALA A 54 -2.61 3.77 12.01
N GLY A 55 -3.84 3.64 12.50
CA GLY A 55 -5.05 3.69 11.67
C GLY A 55 -5.21 5.01 10.91
N LEU A 56 -4.99 6.14 11.59
CA LEU A 56 -5.00 7.46 10.96
C LEU A 56 -3.88 7.60 9.92
N ALA A 57 -2.68 7.11 10.21
CA ALA A 57 -1.56 7.12 9.27
C ALA A 57 -1.89 6.32 8.00
N MET A 58 -2.54 5.16 8.13
CA MET A 58 -2.98 4.36 6.97
C MET A 58 -3.97 5.14 6.08
N LEU A 59 -4.91 5.87 6.69
CA LEU A 59 -5.85 6.74 5.96
C LEU A 59 -5.11 7.84 5.19
N VAL A 60 -4.23 8.56 5.86
CA VAL A 60 -3.44 9.64 5.26
C VAL A 60 -2.58 9.12 4.12
N VAL A 61 -1.86 8.02 4.32
CA VAL A 61 -1.01 7.39 3.29
C VAL A 61 -1.85 6.93 2.10
N GLY A 62 -3.02 6.34 2.33
CA GLY A 62 -3.95 5.98 1.25
C GLY A 62 -4.34 7.18 0.39
N LEU A 63 -4.65 8.32 1.02
CA LEU A 63 -4.96 9.57 0.31
C LEU A 63 -3.75 10.14 -0.42
N LEU A 64 -2.54 10.04 0.14
CA LEU A 64 -1.31 10.50 -0.52
C LEU A 64 -0.96 9.66 -1.77
N TYR A 65 -1.45 8.42 -1.87
CA TYR A 65 -1.24 7.58 -3.05
C TYR A 65 -2.28 7.79 -4.16
N LEU A 66 -3.34 8.58 -3.92
CA LEU A 66 -4.39 8.85 -4.92
C LEU A 66 -3.84 9.42 -6.25
N PRO A 67 -2.90 10.38 -6.25
CA PRO A 67 -2.32 10.91 -7.49
C PRO A 67 -1.64 9.83 -8.34
N ALA A 68 -0.98 8.86 -7.69
CA ALA A 68 -0.36 7.73 -8.38
C ALA A 68 -1.41 6.77 -8.97
N ALA A 69 -2.59 6.64 -8.36
CA ALA A 69 -3.69 5.87 -8.91
C ALA A 69 -4.32 6.56 -10.15
N LEU A 70 -4.51 7.87 -10.09
CA LEU A 70 -5.17 8.63 -11.15
C LEU A 70 -4.29 8.80 -12.39
N ALA A 71 -3.02 9.19 -12.21
CA ALA A 71 -2.09 9.42 -13.30
C ALA A 71 -0.69 8.88 -12.97
N PRO A 72 -0.46 7.56 -13.11
CA PRO A 72 0.80 6.89 -12.71
C PRO A 72 2.04 7.45 -13.41
N LEU A 73 1.91 7.80 -14.69
CA LEU A 73 3.01 8.31 -15.53
C LEU A 73 3.35 9.77 -15.27
N HIS A 74 2.40 10.57 -14.79
CA HIS A 74 2.67 11.96 -14.40
C HIS A 74 3.22 12.01 -12.97
N ASN A 75 2.76 11.09 -12.10
CA ASN A 75 3.15 11.01 -10.69
C ASN A 75 4.09 9.82 -10.42
N ARG A 76 5.11 9.63 -11.28
CA ARG A 76 6.05 8.50 -11.22
C ARG A 76 6.75 8.40 -9.86
N LEU A 77 7.11 9.54 -9.27
CA LEU A 77 7.74 9.59 -7.94
C LEU A 77 6.80 9.08 -6.85
N VAL A 78 5.52 9.49 -6.88
CA VAL A 78 4.53 9.03 -5.90
C VAL A 78 4.28 7.52 -6.05
N ALA A 79 4.23 7.02 -7.29
CA ALA A 79 4.11 5.59 -7.56
C ALA A 79 5.31 4.80 -7.01
N LEU A 80 6.54 5.25 -7.28
CA LEU A 80 7.76 4.61 -6.76
C LEU A 80 7.83 4.67 -5.23
N LEU A 81 7.55 5.83 -4.64
CA LEU A 81 7.50 5.99 -3.18
C LEU A 81 6.45 5.09 -2.56
N SER A 82 5.27 4.94 -3.18
CA SER A 82 4.24 4.03 -2.67
C SER A 82 4.72 2.59 -2.62
N ILE A 83 5.40 2.11 -3.68
CA ILE A 83 5.99 0.76 -3.72
C ILE A 83 7.07 0.62 -2.64
N LEU A 84 7.96 1.61 -2.55
CA LEU A 84 9.06 1.60 -1.59
C LEU A 84 8.58 1.61 -0.15
N PHE A 85 7.63 2.48 0.20
CA PHE A 85 7.08 2.55 1.55
C PHE A 85 6.31 1.29 1.91
N ARG A 86 5.50 0.74 1.00
CA ARG A 86 4.84 -0.56 1.25
C ARG A 86 5.86 -1.67 1.48
N GLY A 87 6.91 -1.74 0.66
CA GLY A 87 8.01 -2.69 0.87
C GLY A 87 8.72 -2.47 2.22
N GLY A 88 8.99 -1.21 2.58
CA GLY A 88 9.60 -0.83 3.85
C GLY A 88 8.73 -1.22 5.05
N PHE A 89 7.43 -0.96 5.00
CA PHE A 89 6.48 -1.40 6.03
C PHE A 89 6.38 -2.92 6.11
N ALA A 90 6.38 -3.63 4.97
CA ALA A 90 6.39 -5.08 4.95
C ALA A 90 7.62 -5.66 5.67
N LEU A 91 8.82 -5.10 5.39
CA LEU A 91 10.05 -5.49 6.09
C LEU A 91 10.00 -5.11 7.57
N PHE A 92 9.51 -3.91 7.89
CA PHE A 92 9.32 -3.49 9.27
C PHE A 92 8.45 -4.49 10.04
N PHE A 93 7.27 -4.86 9.52
CA PHE A 93 6.39 -5.82 10.19
C PHE A 93 6.96 -7.24 10.23
N LEU A 94 7.78 -7.62 9.25
CA LEU A 94 8.45 -8.92 9.24
C LEU A 94 9.52 -9.04 10.34
N PHE A 95 10.25 -7.96 10.60
CA PHE A 95 11.38 -7.94 11.55
C PHE A 95 11.04 -7.29 12.90
N ALA A 96 9.89 -6.63 13.02
CA ALA A 96 9.41 -6.10 14.29
C ALA A 96 9.15 -7.26 15.26
N SER A 97 9.48 -7.03 16.54
CA SER A 97 9.23 -7.97 17.62
C SER A 97 7.73 -8.28 17.73
N GLY A 98 7.38 -9.56 17.77
CA GLY A 98 6.00 -10.01 17.64
C GLY A 98 5.73 -10.35 16.18
N LEU A 99 5.53 -11.63 15.89
CA LEU A 99 5.42 -12.18 14.53
C LEU A 99 4.20 -11.59 13.80
N LEU A 100 4.30 -10.36 13.29
CA LEU A 100 3.22 -9.62 12.60
C LEU A 100 3.20 -10.02 11.11
N TRP A 101 3.07 -11.32 10.87
CA TRP A 101 3.11 -11.90 9.52
C TRP A 101 1.91 -11.45 8.67
N LEU A 102 0.72 -11.23 9.26
CA LEU A 102 -0.46 -10.79 8.51
C LEU A 102 -0.26 -9.39 7.89
N PRO A 103 0.11 -8.34 8.66
CA PRO A 103 0.42 -7.03 8.09
C PRO A 103 1.61 -7.06 7.12
N ALA A 104 2.63 -7.86 7.41
CA ALA A 104 3.79 -8.01 6.53
C ALA A 104 3.42 -8.59 5.15
N LEU A 105 2.58 -9.62 5.11
CA LEU A 105 2.08 -10.21 3.87
C LEU A 105 1.17 -9.25 3.10
N TYR A 106 0.33 -8.50 3.81
CA TYR A 106 -0.53 -7.48 3.20
C TYR A 106 0.29 -6.40 2.48
N GLU A 107 1.25 -5.80 3.17
CA GLU A 107 2.09 -4.75 2.60
C GLU A 107 3.03 -5.30 1.52
N GLY A 108 3.64 -6.46 1.76
CA GLY A 108 4.58 -7.08 0.83
C GLY A 108 3.89 -7.54 -0.46
N GLY A 109 2.71 -8.15 -0.34
CA GLY A 109 1.91 -8.58 -1.49
C GLY A 109 1.50 -7.40 -2.37
N LEU A 110 1.03 -6.30 -1.76
CA LEU A 110 0.69 -5.09 -2.51
C LEU A 110 1.92 -4.41 -3.10
N ALA A 111 3.05 -4.34 -2.38
CA ALA A 111 4.30 -3.80 -2.91
C ALA A 111 4.78 -4.58 -4.14
N LEU A 112 4.75 -5.91 -4.10
CA LEU A 112 5.14 -6.76 -5.22
C LEU A 112 4.20 -6.58 -6.42
N LEU A 113 2.88 -6.60 -6.20
CA LEU A 113 1.91 -6.41 -7.28
C LEU A 113 2.05 -5.03 -7.93
N GLN A 114 2.19 -3.97 -7.12
CA GLN A 114 2.39 -2.61 -7.62
C GLN A 114 3.73 -2.48 -8.35
N GLY A 115 4.81 -3.05 -7.81
CA GLY A 115 6.14 -3.04 -8.42
C GLY A 115 6.16 -3.74 -9.77
N VAL A 116 5.62 -4.95 -9.87
CA VAL A 116 5.58 -5.73 -11.11
C VAL A 116 4.72 -5.02 -12.16
N THR A 117 3.54 -4.53 -11.79
CA THR A 117 2.64 -3.86 -12.74
C THR A 117 3.19 -2.52 -13.19
N PHE A 118 3.82 -1.75 -12.29
CA PHE A 118 4.50 -0.50 -12.63
C PHE A 118 5.70 -0.74 -13.55
N TRP A 119 6.54 -1.73 -13.25
CA TRP A 119 7.72 -2.07 -14.06
C TRP A 119 7.34 -2.50 -15.47
N ARG A 120 6.29 -3.34 -15.60
CA ARG A 120 5.73 -3.73 -16.91
C ARG A 120 5.22 -2.50 -17.68
N GLY A 121 4.52 -1.60 -16.98
CA GLY A 121 4.04 -0.34 -17.52
C GLY A 121 5.16 0.55 -18.05
N TRP A 122 6.20 0.72 -17.23
CA TRP A 122 7.36 1.53 -17.52
C TRP A 122 8.18 1.00 -18.70
N ARG A 123 8.44 -0.30 -18.75
CA ARG A 123 9.17 -0.93 -19.85
C ARG A 123 8.47 -0.72 -21.19
N ALA A 124 7.15 -0.84 -21.22
CA ALA A 124 6.37 -0.59 -22.43
C ALA A 124 6.41 0.89 -22.85
N ASP A 125 6.40 1.83 -21.90
CA ASP A 125 6.57 3.27 -22.16
C ASP A 125 7.95 3.59 -22.76
N LEU A 126 9.03 2.99 -22.23
CA LEU A 126 10.39 3.18 -22.75
C LEU A 126 10.55 2.63 -24.17
N MET A 127 9.99 1.47 -24.48
CA MET A 127 10.09 0.85 -25.81
C MET A 127 9.21 1.54 -26.86
N ALA A 128 8.27 2.39 -26.45
CA ALA A 128 7.39 3.14 -27.34
C ALA A 128 7.94 4.53 -27.72
N LYS A 129 9.04 4.98 -27.10
CA LYS A 129 9.71 6.23 -27.47
C LYS A 129 10.66 5.97 -28.65
N PRO A 130 10.57 6.74 -29.75
CA PRO A 130 11.45 6.61 -30.91
C PRO A 130 12.89 7.01 -30.61
#